data_AF-A0A7Y1VD28-F1
#
_entry.id   AF-A0A7Y1VD28-F1
#
_cell.length_a   1.000
_cell.length_b   1.000
_cell.length_c   1.000
_cell.angle_alpha   90.00
_cell.angle_beta   90.00
_cell.angle_gamma   90.00
#
_symmetry.space_group_name_H-M   'P 1'
#
loop_
_entity.id
_entity.type
_entity.pdbx_description
1 polymer ?
#
loop_
_entity_poly.entity_id
_entity_poly.type
_entity_poly.pdbx_seq_one_letter_code
_entity_poly.pdbx_strand_id
1 'polypeptide(L)'
;MKQLFTICALFFTILASAQPSERPDLKTGSISGRVLDAKLNEPLPYVNVIIKNSAGETITGGITSDNGTFTIDKIPEGKVMVNIQYIGFKTESKEITIGKGNYKVNLGDISLLEEAEGLDEVTVVAEVSTIQQKVDRKIINIGKDLTTSGPTASDIMNNLPSVSVDQQTGNISLRGNQNVRVMVDGKLSNIPAAQLLKQIPSTSIKQVELITNPSAKYNPEGMSGIINIILHKNVNIGFNGNLNLGLAYERNPK
;
A
#
# COMPACT_ATOMS: atom_id res chain seq x y z
N MET A 1 -46.50 -62.63 7.40
CA MET A 1 -45.82 -62.53 8.71
C MET A 1 -44.32 -62.83 8.66
N LYS A 2 -43.85 -63.84 7.91
CA LYS A 2 -42.40 -64.17 7.84
C LYS A 2 -41.53 -63.08 7.19
N GLN A 3 -42.04 -62.37 6.18
CA GLN A 3 -41.28 -61.31 5.49
C GLN A 3 -41.17 -59.99 6.28
N LEU A 4 -42.09 -59.72 7.21
CA LEU A 4 -42.02 -58.55 8.08
C LEU A 4 -40.94 -58.74 9.18
N PHE A 5 -40.75 -59.99 9.61
CA PHE A 5 -39.75 -60.37 10.59
C PHE A 5 -38.33 -60.30 10.01
N THR A 6 -38.14 -60.70 8.75
CA THR A 6 -36.84 -60.56 8.07
C THR A 6 -36.47 -59.10 7.76
N ILE A 7 -37.45 -58.23 7.47
CA ILE A 7 -37.17 -56.79 7.27
C ILE A 7 -36.79 -56.11 8.61
N CYS A 8 -37.43 -56.47 9.73
CA CYS A 8 -37.05 -55.96 11.05
C CYS A 8 -35.66 -56.47 11.49
N ALA A 9 -35.32 -57.71 11.18
CA ALA A 9 -34.00 -58.27 11.49
C ALA A 9 -32.88 -57.60 10.67
N LEU A 10 -33.16 -57.20 9.42
CA LEU A 10 -32.21 -56.48 8.56
C LEU A 10 -32.01 -55.02 8.99
N PHE A 11 -33.03 -54.39 9.60
CA PHE A 11 -32.91 -53.03 10.15
C PHE A 11 -32.10 -53.00 11.46
N PHE A 12 -32.10 -54.09 12.22
CA PHE A 12 -31.37 -54.19 13.48
C PHE A 12 -29.85 -54.37 13.29
N THR A 13 -29.42 -54.99 12.19
CA THR A 13 -27.99 -55.16 11.88
C THR A 13 -27.31 -53.89 11.35
N ILE A 14 -28.06 -52.95 10.79
CA ILE A 14 -27.52 -51.66 10.31
C ILE A 14 -27.30 -50.68 11.49
N LEU A 15 -28.03 -50.84 12.60
CA LEU A 15 -27.83 -50.06 13.81
C LEU A 15 -26.66 -50.56 14.68
N ALA A 16 -26.24 -51.82 14.51
CA ALA A 16 -25.12 -52.40 15.26
C ALA A 16 -23.73 -51.99 14.73
N SER A 17 -23.63 -51.47 13.50
CA SER A 17 -22.40 -50.95 12.91
C SER A 17 -22.19 -49.44 13.09
N ALA A 18 -23.09 -48.77 13.81
CA ALA A 18 -22.98 -47.37 14.20
C ALA A 18 -22.47 -47.23 15.65
N GLN A 19 -21.40 -47.93 16.02
CA GLN A 19 -20.65 -47.55 17.23
C GLN A 19 -19.80 -46.32 16.87
N PRO A 20 -19.91 -45.19 17.60
CA PRO A 20 -18.97 -44.10 17.43
C PRO A 20 -17.59 -44.65 17.78
N SER A 21 -16.71 -44.76 16.77
CA SER A 21 -15.31 -45.01 17.02
C SER A 21 -14.82 -43.91 17.95
N GLU A 22 -14.49 -44.25 19.20
CA GLU A 22 -13.72 -43.35 20.06
C GLU A 22 -12.48 -42.99 19.25
N ARG A 23 -12.43 -41.75 18.75
CA ARG A 23 -11.22 -41.22 18.14
C ARG A 23 -10.13 -41.42 19.18
N PRO A 24 -8.97 -42.00 18.84
CA PRO A 24 -7.90 -42.16 19.82
C PRO A 24 -7.69 -40.80 20.47
N ASP A 25 -7.82 -40.72 21.79
CA ASP A 25 -7.61 -39.48 22.54
C ASP A 25 -6.26 -38.92 22.09
N LEU A 26 -6.32 -37.87 21.26
CA LEU A 26 -5.12 -37.17 20.85
C LEU A 26 -4.56 -36.60 22.14
N LYS A 27 -3.46 -37.20 22.63
CA LYS A 27 -2.80 -36.73 23.84
C LYS A 27 -2.34 -35.31 23.56
N THR A 28 -3.07 -34.39 24.16
CA THR A 28 -2.75 -32.97 24.08
C THR A 28 -2.03 -32.55 25.35
N GLY A 29 -1.13 -31.59 25.19
CA GLY A 29 -0.45 -30.95 26.30
C GLY A 29 -1.06 -29.61 26.66
N SER A 30 -0.48 -29.05 27.72
CA SER A 30 -0.77 -27.71 28.23
C SER A 30 0.54 -26.96 28.46
N ILE A 31 0.53 -25.66 28.22
CA ILE A 31 1.64 -24.75 28.51
C ILE A 31 1.13 -23.66 29.45
N SER A 32 1.85 -23.41 30.53
CA SER A 32 1.55 -22.36 31.51
C SER A 32 2.76 -21.49 31.80
N GLY A 33 2.53 -20.29 32.33
CA GLY A 33 3.59 -19.38 32.73
C GLY A 33 3.04 -18.05 33.24
N ARG A 34 3.95 -17.11 33.50
CA ARG A 34 3.62 -15.74 33.89
C ARG A 34 4.48 -14.76 33.12
N VAL A 35 3.87 -13.67 32.64
CA VAL A 35 4.55 -12.62 31.88
C VAL A 35 4.74 -11.39 32.76
N LEU A 36 5.95 -10.85 32.76
CA LEU A 36 6.35 -9.69 33.55
C LEU A 36 6.97 -8.63 32.64
N ASP A 37 6.88 -7.37 33.04
CA ASP A 37 7.69 -6.29 32.50
C ASP A 37 9.15 -6.45 33.00
N ALA A 38 10.12 -6.50 32.09
CA ALA A 38 11.52 -6.72 32.46
C ALA A 38 12.16 -5.58 33.28
N LYS A 39 11.62 -4.37 33.19
CA LYS A 39 12.15 -3.15 33.81
C LYS A 39 11.46 -2.84 35.14
N LEU A 40 10.14 -2.94 35.17
CA LEU A 40 9.34 -2.66 36.36
C LEU A 40 9.13 -3.91 37.24
N ASN A 41 9.39 -5.11 36.69
CA ASN A 41 9.13 -6.40 37.33
C ASN A 41 7.67 -6.55 37.77
N GLU A 42 6.76 -5.95 37.02
CA GLU A 42 5.30 -5.98 37.26
C GLU A 42 4.63 -7.00 36.33
N PRO A 43 3.55 -7.65 36.76
CA PRO A 43 2.79 -8.57 35.91
C PRO A 43 2.14 -7.83 34.74
N LEU A 44 2.26 -8.39 33.54
CA LEU A 44 1.67 -7.84 32.32
C LEU A 44 0.36 -8.55 31.98
N PRO A 45 -0.80 -7.88 32.13
CA PRO A 45 -2.09 -8.46 31.79
C PRO A 45 -2.40 -8.30 30.29
N TYR A 46 -3.28 -9.16 29.77
CA TYR A 46 -3.76 -9.13 28.38
C TYR A 46 -2.66 -9.30 27.31
N VAL A 47 -1.53 -9.90 27.67
CA VAL A 47 -0.46 -10.27 26.74
C VAL A 47 -0.92 -11.46 25.89
N ASN A 48 -0.76 -11.37 24.57
CA ASN A 48 -1.13 -12.47 23.68
C ASN A 48 -0.06 -13.56 23.73
N VAL A 49 -0.49 -14.79 23.98
CA VAL A 49 0.34 -15.99 23.94
C VAL A 49 -0.16 -16.88 22.80
N ILE A 50 0.65 -17.01 21.76
CA ILE A 50 0.30 -17.70 20.52
C ILE A 50 1.19 -18.93 20.37
N ILE A 51 0.57 -20.09 20.13
CA ILE A 51 1.26 -21.35 19.89
C ILE A 51 1.24 -21.64 18.39
N LYS A 52 2.41 -21.73 17.78
CA LYS A 52 2.60 -22.03 16.36
C LYS A 52 3.23 -23.40 16.15
N ASN A 53 2.91 -24.04 15.02
CA ASN A 53 3.58 -25.27 14.59
C ASN A 53 4.95 -24.95 13.94
N SER A 54 5.73 -25.97 13.60
CA SER A 54 7.02 -25.80 12.91
C SER A 54 6.91 -25.16 11.52
N ALA A 55 5.72 -25.10 10.91
CA ALA A 55 5.47 -24.41 9.65
C ALA A 55 5.12 -22.92 9.86
N GLY A 56 5.02 -22.45 11.10
CA GLY A 56 4.67 -21.08 11.46
C GLY A 56 3.16 -20.80 11.53
N GLU A 57 2.32 -21.81 11.32
CA GLU A 57 0.86 -21.67 11.39
C GLU A 57 0.41 -21.66 12.85
N THR A 58 -0.59 -20.82 13.16
CA THR A 58 -1.15 -20.72 14.50
C THR A 58 -2.02 -21.94 14.80
N ILE A 59 -1.67 -22.69 15.85
CA ILE A 59 -2.45 -23.84 16.33
C ILE A 59 -3.53 -23.36 17.30
N THR A 60 -3.12 -22.59 18.32
CA THR A 60 -3.97 -22.13 19.41
C THR A 60 -3.31 -20.93 20.10
N GLY A 61 -4.00 -20.29 21.02
CA GLY A 61 -3.46 -19.19 21.81
C GLY A 61 -4.45 -18.71 22.86
N GLY A 62 -4.03 -17.71 23.61
CA GLY A 62 -4.82 -17.07 24.65
C GLY A 62 -4.16 -15.79 25.11
N ILE A 63 -4.64 -15.27 26.23
CA ILE A 63 -4.13 -14.04 26.83
C ILE A 63 -3.75 -14.26 28.29
N THR A 64 -2.83 -13.45 28.80
CA THR A 64 -2.55 -13.42 30.25
C THR A 64 -3.71 -12.78 31.01
N SER A 65 -3.92 -13.26 32.24
CA SER A 65 -4.87 -12.70 33.20
C SER A 65 -4.32 -11.43 33.86
N ASP A 66 -5.10 -10.77 34.72
CA ASP A 66 -4.70 -9.53 35.42
C ASP A 66 -3.40 -9.64 36.23
N ASN A 67 -3.06 -10.86 36.69
CA ASN A 67 -1.81 -11.16 37.42
C ASN A 67 -0.65 -11.62 36.51
N GLY A 68 -0.79 -11.47 35.19
CA GLY A 68 0.19 -11.87 34.18
C GLY A 68 0.26 -13.38 33.89
N THR A 69 -0.56 -14.21 34.53
CA THR A 69 -0.51 -15.67 34.34
C THR A 69 -1.32 -16.12 33.12
N PHE A 70 -0.88 -17.19 32.46
CA PHE A 70 -1.60 -17.83 31.36
C PHE A 70 -1.52 -19.35 31.45
N THR A 71 -2.54 -20.01 30.90
CA THR A 71 -2.58 -21.47 30.67
C THR A 71 -3.25 -21.72 29.32
N ILE A 72 -2.55 -22.41 28.42
CA ILE A 72 -3.06 -22.80 27.11
C ILE A 72 -3.13 -24.32 27.05
N ASP A 73 -4.34 -24.86 26.89
CA ASP A 73 -4.60 -26.29 26.81
C ASP A 73 -4.76 -26.77 25.36
N LYS A 74 -4.94 -28.08 25.19
CA LYS A 74 -5.27 -28.75 23.92
C LYS A 74 -4.19 -28.59 22.84
N ILE A 75 -2.92 -28.51 23.23
CA ILE A 75 -1.81 -28.37 22.29
C ILE A 75 -1.40 -29.78 21.79
N PRO A 76 -1.37 -30.04 20.48
CA PRO A 76 -0.96 -31.34 19.95
C PRO A 76 0.48 -31.74 20.34
N GLU A 77 0.74 -33.05 20.41
CA GLU A 77 2.10 -33.59 20.57
C GLU A 77 2.99 -33.20 19.38
N GLY A 78 4.21 -32.76 19.67
CA GLY A 78 5.17 -32.28 18.67
C GLY A 78 5.96 -31.07 19.15
N LYS A 79 6.78 -30.53 18.24
CA LYS A 79 7.49 -29.27 18.43
C LYS A 79 6.57 -28.10 18.13
N VAL A 80 6.55 -27.13 19.02
CA VAL A 80 5.75 -25.91 18.91
C VAL A 80 6.60 -24.70 19.28
N MET A 81 6.25 -23.56 18.71
CA MET A 81 6.82 -22.27 19.06
C MET A 81 5.81 -21.46 19.85
N VAL A 82 6.19 -20.98 21.03
CA VAL A 82 5.39 -20.12 21.90
C VAL A 82 5.82 -18.69 21.68
N ASN A 83 4.96 -17.88 21.07
CA ASN A 83 5.17 -16.46 20.83
C ASN A 83 4.39 -15.65 21.86
N ILE A 84 5.06 -14.73 22.53
CA ILE A 84 4.49 -13.87 23.57
C ILE A 84 4.64 -12.45 23.08
N GLN A 85 3.51 -11.81 22.76
CA GLN A 85 3.47 -10.51 22.09
C GLN A 85 2.57 -9.54 22.86
N TYR A 86 3.07 -8.32 23.06
CA TYR A 86 2.33 -7.24 23.68
C TYR A 86 2.68 -5.92 23.00
N ILE A 87 1.71 -5.01 22.92
CA ILE A 87 1.89 -3.74 22.20
C ILE A 87 2.94 -2.90 22.92
N GLY A 88 3.95 -2.41 22.19
CA GLY A 88 5.06 -1.65 22.76
C GLY A 88 6.14 -2.50 23.44
N PHE A 89 6.10 -3.82 23.28
CA PHE A 89 7.10 -4.75 23.80
C PHE A 89 7.64 -5.64 22.69
N LYS A 90 8.90 -6.02 22.83
CA LYS A 90 9.54 -6.97 21.95
C LYS A 90 8.88 -8.35 22.06
N THR A 91 8.59 -8.96 20.92
CA THR A 91 8.04 -10.31 20.89
C THR A 91 9.08 -11.33 21.35
N GLU A 92 8.75 -12.09 22.37
CA GLU A 92 9.58 -13.20 22.86
C GLU A 92 9.08 -14.53 22.30
N SER A 93 10.00 -15.41 21.89
CA SER A 93 9.67 -16.71 21.28
C SER A 93 10.44 -17.85 21.93
N LYS A 94 9.75 -18.93 22.33
CA LYS A 94 10.36 -20.14 22.92
C LYS A 94 9.92 -21.40 22.17
N GLU A 95 10.87 -22.22 21.72
CA GLU A 95 10.58 -23.56 21.17
C GLU A 95 10.38 -24.55 22.31
N ILE A 96 9.27 -25.30 22.27
CA ILE A 96 8.89 -26.30 23.27
C ILE A 96 8.49 -27.59 22.56
N THR A 97 8.83 -28.73 23.16
CA THR A 97 8.36 -30.04 22.69
C THR A 97 7.35 -30.61 23.68
N ILE A 98 6.12 -30.85 23.21
CA ILE A 98 5.09 -31.55 23.95
C ILE A 98 5.13 -33.02 23.52
N GLY A 99 5.17 -33.95 24.48
CA GLY A 99 5.20 -35.39 24.20
C GLY A 99 5.42 -36.23 25.44
N LYS A 100 5.73 -37.53 25.25
CA LYS A 100 5.87 -38.52 26.33
C LYS A 100 6.77 -38.01 27.48
N GLY A 101 6.15 -37.74 28.63
CA GLY A 101 6.82 -37.26 29.85
C GLY A 101 6.73 -35.74 30.09
N ASN A 102 6.27 -34.97 29.10
CA ASN A 102 6.22 -33.50 29.14
C ASN A 102 4.92 -32.93 28.53
N TYR A 103 3.77 -33.44 28.97
CA TYR A 103 2.46 -32.96 28.54
C TYR A 103 1.97 -31.72 29.32
N LYS A 104 2.66 -31.33 30.39
CA LYS A 104 2.37 -30.11 31.17
C LYS A 104 3.66 -29.32 31.32
N VAL A 105 3.83 -28.30 30.49
CA VAL A 105 5.04 -27.47 30.48
C VAL A 105 4.75 -26.18 31.23
N ASN A 106 5.61 -25.85 32.18
CA ASN A 106 5.60 -24.53 32.82
C ASN A 106 6.83 -23.75 32.37
N LEU A 107 6.61 -22.60 31.74
CA LEU A 107 7.66 -21.72 31.22
C LEU A 107 8.23 -20.77 32.29
N GLY A 108 7.66 -20.78 33.49
CA GLY A 108 8.03 -19.90 34.58
C GLY A 108 7.68 -18.44 34.28
N ASP A 109 8.51 -17.54 34.81
CA ASP A 109 8.41 -16.11 34.57
C ASP A 109 9.12 -15.75 33.26
N ILE A 110 8.41 -14.99 32.42
CA ILE A 110 8.87 -14.52 31.12
C ILE A 110 8.84 -13.00 31.14
N SER A 111 10.02 -12.39 31.11
CA SER A 111 10.14 -10.94 31.11
C SER A 111 10.13 -10.41 29.67
N LEU A 112 9.22 -9.49 29.36
CA LEU A 112 9.20 -8.76 28.10
C LEU A 112 9.94 -7.45 28.23
N LEU A 113 10.75 -7.12 27.23
CA LEU A 113 11.43 -5.84 27.13
C LEU A 113 10.55 -4.85 26.37
N GLU A 114 10.37 -3.64 26.92
CA GLU A 114 9.74 -2.54 26.20
C GLU A 114 10.53 -2.27 24.91
N GLU A 115 9.81 -2.28 23.78
CA GLU A 115 10.34 -1.91 22.47
C GLU A 115 9.50 -0.73 21.98
N ALA A 116 10.05 0.46 22.15
CA ALA A 116 9.50 1.67 21.57
C ALA A 116 9.72 1.63 20.06
N GLU A 117 8.94 0.81 19.35
CA GLU A 117 8.77 0.98 17.90
C GLU A 117 8.09 2.34 17.70
N GLY A 118 8.89 3.35 17.34
CA GLY A 118 8.34 4.54 16.69
C GLY A 118 7.61 4.06 15.44
N LEU A 119 6.31 4.36 15.34
CA LEU A 119 5.58 4.14 14.10
C LEU A 119 6.35 4.85 12.98
N ASP A 120 6.89 4.08 12.02
CA ASP A 120 7.36 4.67 10.78
C ASP A 120 6.19 5.45 10.18
N GLU A 121 6.35 6.77 10.11
CA GLU A 121 5.37 7.67 9.55
C GLU A 121 4.98 7.15 8.17
N VAL A 122 3.68 6.91 7.96
CA VAL A 122 3.15 6.62 6.62
C VAL A 122 3.37 7.88 5.79
N THR A 123 4.53 7.97 5.16
CA THR A 123 4.83 9.03 4.21
C THR A 123 3.97 8.71 2.99
N VAL A 124 2.78 9.28 2.93
CA VAL A 124 2.04 9.40 1.68
C VAL A 124 2.93 10.28 0.80
N VAL A 125 3.80 9.66 0.01
CA VAL A 125 4.50 10.34 -1.08
C VAL A 125 3.43 10.67 -2.10
N ALA A 126 2.73 11.79 -1.86
CA ALA A 126 1.97 12.43 -2.90
C ALA A 126 2.98 12.68 -4.04
N GLU A 127 2.71 12.12 -5.21
CA GLU A 127 3.43 12.47 -6.44
C GLU A 127 3.05 13.92 -6.78
N VAL A 128 3.57 14.87 -6.01
CA VAL A 128 3.39 16.31 -6.22
C VAL A 128 4.41 16.78 -7.24
N SER A 129 4.01 17.78 -8.01
CA SER A 129 4.89 18.40 -8.99
C SER A 129 6.02 19.11 -8.26
N THR A 130 7.26 18.86 -8.69
CA THR A 130 8.44 19.47 -8.08
C THR A 130 9.04 20.49 -9.02
N ILE A 131 9.57 21.57 -8.44
CA ILE A 131 10.19 22.66 -9.17
C ILE A 131 11.68 22.70 -8.84
N GLN A 132 12.53 22.66 -9.86
CA GLN A 132 13.98 22.80 -9.74
C GLN A 132 14.43 24.03 -10.53
N GLN A 133 15.01 25.02 -9.84
CA GLN A 133 15.60 26.19 -10.48
C GLN A 133 17.03 25.88 -10.87
N LYS A 134 17.36 26.03 -12.16
CA LYS A 134 18.73 26.04 -12.68
C LYS A 134 19.09 27.44 -13.17
N VAL A 135 20.36 27.63 -13.50
CA VAL A 135 20.91 28.91 -13.96
C VAL A 135 20.26 29.39 -15.26
N ASP A 136 19.97 28.46 -16.18
CA ASP A 136 19.45 28.73 -17.52
C ASP A 136 17.94 28.46 -17.67
N ARG A 137 17.36 27.63 -16.78
CA ARG A 137 15.98 27.15 -16.89
C ARG A 137 15.35 26.81 -15.54
N LYS A 138 14.01 26.78 -15.51
CA LYS A 138 13.21 26.20 -14.44
C LYS A 138 12.65 24.85 -14.91
N ILE A 139 12.92 23.77 -14.20
CA ILE A 139 12.42 22.44 -14.52
C ILE A 139 11.26 22.12 -13.59
N ILE A 140 10.10 21.81 -14.15
CA ILE A 140 8.92 21.40 -13.40
C ILE A 140 8.64 19.94 -13.75
N ASN A 141 8.86 19.04 -12.79
CA ASN A 141 8.43 17.65 -12.94
C ASN A 141 6.93 17.58 -12.73
N ILE A 142 6.21 16.96 -13.66
CA ILE A 142 4.75 16.88 -13.61
C ILE A 142 4.36 15.67 -12.74
N GLY A 143 3.69 15.93 -11.63
CA GLY A 143 3.10 14.95 -10.73
C GLY A 143 1.60 14.71 -10.99
N LYS A 144 0.97 13.95 -10.09
CA LYS A 144 -0.48 13.65 -10.11
C LYS A 144 -1.34 14.90 -9.93
N ASP A 145 -0.86 15.88 -9.17
CA ASP A 145 -1.51 17.18 -8.97
C ASP A 145 -1.71 17.97 -10.27
N LEU A 146 -0.70 18.02 -11.14
CA LEU A 146 -0.79 18.73 -12.42
C LEU A 146 -1.42 17.90 -13.53
N THR A 147 -1.23 16.57 -13.55
CA THR A 147 -1.91 15.71 -14.53
C THR A 147 -3.43 15.65 -14.34
N THR A 148 -3.92 15.83 -13.11
CA THR A 148 -5.37 15.90 -12.81
C THR A 148 -5.98 17.27 -13.09
N SER A 149 -5.15 18.30 -13.37
CA SER A 149 -5.63 19.66 -13.67
C SER A 149 -6.35 19.77 -15.02
N GLY A 150 -6.20 18.78 -15.91
CA GLY A 150 -6.96 18.70 -17.16
C GLY A 150 -6.40 17.67 -18.15
N PRO A 151 -7.09 17.43 -19.27
CA PRO A 151 -6.73 16.39 -20.23
C PRO A 151 -5.53 16.73 -21.13
N THR A 152 -5.16 18.00 -21.29
CA THR A 152 -4.16 18.44 -22.28
C THR A 152 -2.96 19.16 -21.67
N ALA A 153 -1.88 19.31 -22.45
CA ALA A 153 -0.73 20.11 -22.06
C ALA A 153 -1.10 21.57 -21.82
N SER A 154 -2.09 22.11 -22.54
CA SER A 154 -2.60 23.48 -22.31
C SER A 154 -3.12 23.67 -20.88
N ASP A 155 -3.75 22.64 -20.32
CA ASP A 155 -4.30 22.67 -18.95
C ASP A 155 -3.18 22.64 -17.91
N ILE A 156 -2.14 21.83 -18.14
CA ILE A 156 -0.92 21.85 -17.32
C ILE A 156 -0.26 23.23 -17.38
N MET A 157 -0.09 23.81 -18.57
CA MET A 157 0.60 25.11 -18.76
C MET A 157 -0.07 26.25 -17.99
N ASN A 158 -1.40 26.26 -17.87
CA ASN A 158 -2.13 27.25 -17.07
C ASN A 158 -1.85 27.16 -15.57
N ASN A 159 -1.43 26.00 -15.08
CA ASN A 159 -1.09 25.78 -13.68
C ASN A 159 0.43 25.91 -13.43
N LEU A 160 1.23 26.14 -14.48
CA LEU A 160 2.66 26.38 -14.31
C LEU A 160 2.94 27.83 -13.91
N PRO A 161 3.85 28.05 -12.96
CA PRO A 161 4.23 29.41 -12.58
C PRO A 161 4.90 30.13 -13.74
N SER A 162 4.55 31.41 -13.92
CA SER A 162 5.10 32.28 -14.96
C SER A 162 4.69 31.93 -16.40
N VAL A 163 3.83 30.94 -16.59
CA VAL A 163 3.24 30.60 -17.89
C VAL A 163 1.76 30.97 -17.84
N SER A 164 1.24 31.52 -18.94
CA SER A 164 -0.19 31.78 -19.09
C SER A 164 -0.62 31.39 -20.49
N VAL A 165 -1.74 30.67 -20.60
CA VAL A 165 -2.39 30.37 -21.88
C VAL A 165 -3.71 31.11 -21.96
N ASP A 166 -3.86 31.93 -22.99
CA ASP A 166 -5.12 32.59 -23.30
C ASP A 166 -6.12 31.52 -23.78
N GLN A 167 -7.26 31.39 -23.09
CA GLN A 167 -8.25 30.35 -23.40
C GLN A 167 -9.02 30.61 -24.71
N GLN A 168 -9.11 31.87 -25.15
CA GLN A 168 -9.81 32.27 -26.38
C GLN A 168 -8.92 32.08 -27.60
N THR A 169 -7.67 32.55 -27.52
CA THR A 169 -6.73 32.54 -28.65
C THR A 169 -5.80 31.32 -28.64
N GLY A 170 -5.62 30.67 -27.49
CA GLY A 170 -4.64 29.61 -27.28
C GLY A 170 -3.19 30.11 -27.22
N ASN A 171 -2.99 31.43 -27.23
CA ASN A 171 -1.65 32.01 -27.19
C ASN A 171 -0.99 31.77 -25.83
N ILE A 172 0.27 31.35 -25.87
CA ILE A 172 1.09 31.12 -24.68
C ILE A 172 2.00 32.32 -24.43
N SER A 173 2.14 32.69 -23.16
CA SER A 173 3.09 33.70 -22.73
C SER A 173 3.94 33.17 -21.58
N LEU A 174 5.19 33.66 -21.53
CA LEU A 174 6.14 33.38 -20.47
C LEU A 174 6.53 34.71 -19.85
N ARG A 175 6.26 34.90 -18.56
CA ARG A 175 6.46 36.16 -17.82
C ARG A 175 5.83 37.37 -18.53
N GLY A 176 4.63 37.18 -19.09
CA GLY A 176 3.86 38.24 -19.75
C GLY A 176 4.28 38.57 -21.19
N ASN A 177 5.34 37.96 -21.73
CA ASN A 177 5.75 38.15 -23.12
C ASN A 177 5.33 36.93 -23.96
N GLN A 178 4.68 37.21 -25.09
CA GLN A 178 4.07 36.23 -26.00
C GLN A 178 5.05 35.67 -27.05
N ASN A 179 6.24 36.28 -27.21
CA ASN A 179 7.28 35.79 -28.11
C ASN A 179 8.01 34.60 -27.47
N VAL A 180 7.31 33.47 -27.41
CA VAL A 180 7.75 32.20 -26.79
C VAL A 180 7.73 31.10 -27.83
N ARG A 181 8.76 30.26 -27.83
CA ARG A 181 8.80 29.06 -28.66
C ARG A 181 8.52 27.82 -27.82
N VAL A 182 7.84 26.84 -28.43
CA VAL A 182 7.57 25.55 -27.79
C VAL A 182 8.42 24.46 -28.45
N MET A 183 9.11 23.69 -27.63
CA MET A 183 9.85 22.50 -28.00
C MET A 183 9.17 21.26 -27.42
N VAL A 184 9.30 20.14 -28.11
CA VAL A 184 8.92 18.81 -27.61
C VAL A 184 10.16 17.94 -27.69
N ASP A 185 10.58 17.36 -26.56
CA ASP A 185 11.80 16.56 -26.42
C ASP A 185 13.05 17.24 -27.04
N GLY A 186 13.18 18.55 -26.83
CA GLY A 186 14.30 19.36 -27.30
C GLY A 186 14.27 19.72 -28.80
N LYS A 187 13.19 19.39 -29.53
CA LYS A 187 13.00 19.77 -30.94
C LYS A 187 11.96 20.88 -31.05
N LEU A 188 12.26 21.92 -31.85
CA LEU A 188 11.31 22.99 -32.14
C LEU A 188 10.13 22.45 -32.95
N SER A 189 8.92 22.77 -32.52
CA SER A 189 7.73 22.48 -33.29
C SER A 189 7.51 23.54 -34.37
N ASN A 190 7.07 23.08 -35.55
CA ASN A 190 6.58 23.93 -36.63
C ASN A 190 5.06 24.18 -36.53
N ILE A 191 4.38 23.49 -35.61
CA ILE A 191 2.96 23.67 -35.34
C ILE A 191 2.79 24.88 -34.41
N PRO A 192 1.78 25.75 -34.62
CA PRO A 192 1.45 26.82 -33.68
C PRO A 192 1.29 26.27 -32.25
N ALA A 193 1.87 26.97 -31.27
CA ALA A 193 1.90 26.52 -29.88
C ALA A 193 0.51 26.17 -29.33
N ALA A 194 -0.49 27.01 -29.63
CA ALA A 194 -1.89 26.81 -29.26
C ALA A 194 -2.43 25.43 -29.69
N GLN A 195 -2.11 25.01 -30.91
CA GLN A 195 -2.59 23.74 -31.47
C GLN A 195 -1.79 22.57 -30.92
N LEU A 196 -0.47 22.73 -30.79
CA LEU A 196 0.41 21.69 -30.25
C LEU A 196 0.04 21.31 -28.81
N LEU A 197 -0.21 22.30 -27.96
CA LEU A 197 -0.54 22.08 -26.55
C LEU A 197 -1.89 21.37 -26.34
N LYS A 198 -2.84 21.56 -27.26
CA LYS A 198 -4.12 20.84 -27.24
C LYS A 198 -4.00 19.39 -27.69
N GLN A 199 -2.97 19.06 -28.46
CA GLN A 199 -2.75 17.71 -29.00
C GLN A 199 -1.97 16.80 -28.06
N ILE A 200 -1.16 17.35 -27.14
CA ILE A 200 -0.38 16.58 -26.19
C ILE A 200 -1.25 16.25 -24.97
N PRO A 201 -1.49 14.96 -24.66
CA PRO A 201 -2.20 14.58 -23.44
C PRO A 201 -1.39 14.96 -22.19
N SER A 202 -2.06 15.41 -21.13
CA SER A 202 -1.40 15.77 -19.87
C SER A 202 -0.60 14.61 -19.26
N THR A 203 -1.15 13.39 -19.34
CA THR A 203 -0.54 12.13 -18.87
C THR A 203 0.74 11.73 -19.61
N SER A 204 0.99 12.30 -20.79
CA SER A 204 2.17 12.01 -21.60
C SER A 204 3.38 12.87 -21.21
N ILE A 205 3.16 13.92 -20.42
CA ILE A 205 4.20 14.89 -20.05
C ILE A 205 4.90 14.44 -18.78
N LYS A 206 6.21 14.23 -18.88
CA LYS A 206 7.07 13.91 -17.74
C LYS A 206 7.48 15.18 -17.00
N GLN A 207 7.93 16.19 -17.73
CA GLN A 207 8.39 17.46 -17.16
C GLN A 207 8.28 18.58 -18.19
N VAL A 208 8.19 19.82 -17.70
CA VAL A 208 8.24 21.04 -18.52
C VAL A 208 9.44 21.87 -18.09
N GLU A 209 10.25 22.31 -19.05
CA GLU A 209 11.39 23.17 -18.82
C GLU A 209 11.11 24.57 -19.37
N LEU A 210 11.20 25.58 -18.51
CA LEU A 210 11.07 26.98 -18.87
C LEU A 210 12.47 27.57 -19.03
N ILE A 211 12.95 27.67 -20.26
CA ILE A 211 14.28 28.16 -20.60
C ILE A 211 14.20 29.66 -20.81
N THR A 212 14.54 30.43 -19.77
CA THR A 212 14.50 31.89 -19.80
C THR A 212 15.77 32.53 -20.34
N ASN A 213 16.85 31.76 -20.47
CA ASN A 213 18.12 32.20 -21.05
C ASN A 213 18.60 31.20 -22.13
N PRO A 214 17.97 31.19 -23.32
CA PRO A 214 18.34 30.26 -24.38
C PRO A 214 19.75 30.57 -24.94
N SER A 215 20.45 29.55 -25.41
CA SER A 215 21.74 29.74 -26.07
C SER A 215 21.59 30.45 -27.42
N ALA A 216 22.68 31.05 -27.92
CA ALA A 216 22.69 31.81 -29.18
C ALA A 216 22.17 31.03 -30.40
N LYS A 217 22.21 29.69 -30.37
CA LYS A 217 21.64 28.82 -31.41
C LYS A 217 20.12 28.93 -31.55
N TYR A 218 19.42 29.35 -30.49
CA TYR A 218 17.95 29.33 -30.40
C TYR A 218 17.31 30.69 -30.09
N ASN A 219 18.10 31.78 -30.01
CA ASN A 219 17.64 33.11 -29.60
C ASN A 219 17.67 34.13 -30.76
N PRO A 220 16.64 34.18 -31.64
CA PRO A 220 16.41 35.35 -32.49
C PRO A 220 15.95 36.54 -31.64
N GLU A 221 16.31 37.75 -32.06
CA GLU A 221 16.11 38.99 -31.29
C GLU A 221 14.67 39.14 -30.74
N GLY A 222 14.55 39.46 -29.44
CA GLY A 222 13.27 39.78 -28.79
C GLY A 222 12.50 38.61 -28.16
N MET A 223 13.08 37.42 -28.03
CA MET A 223 12.42 36.24 -27.44
C MET A 223 12.34 36.30 -25.89
N SER A 224 11.20 35.90 -25.32
CA SER A 224 11.02 35.82 -23.84
C SER A 224 11.59 34.55 -23.21
N GLY A 225 11.75 33.51 -24.03
CA GLY A 225 12.25 32.20 -23.64
C GLY A 225 11.64 31.06 -24.45
N ILE A 226 12.01 29.84 -24.09
CA ILE A 226 11.57 28.61 -24.74
C ILE A 226 10.93 27.70 -23.70
N ILE A 227 9.77 27.13 -24.02
CA ILE A 227 9.09 26.13 -23.21
C ILE A 227 9.36 24.77 -23.85
N ASN A 228 10.07 23.90 -23.14
CA ASN A 228 10.39 22.56 -23.61
C ASN A 228 9.55 21.53 -22.86
N ILE A 229 8.74 20.78 -23.58
CA ILE A 229 7.89 19.72 -23.03
C ILE A 229 8.64 18.40 -23.21
N ILE A 230 8.97 17.73 -22.13
CA ILE A 230 9.60 16.42 -22.16
C ILE A 230 8.53 15.37 -21.93
N LEU A 231 8.40 14.45 -22.88
CA LEU A 231 7.43 13.38 -22.83
C LEU A 231 7.98 12.14 -22.12
N HIS A 232 7.10 11.25 -21.65
CA HIS A 232 7.53 9.90 -21.27
C HIS A 232 8.04 9.15 -22.51
N LYS A 233 9.07 8.30 -22.35
CA LYS A 233 9.78 7.61 -23.45
C LYS A 233 8.92 6.66 -24.33
N ASN A 234 7.61 6.56 -24.08
CA ASN A 234 6.70 5.64 -24.77
C ASN A 234 5.51 6.36 -25.46
N VAL A 235 5.62 7.67 -25.69
CA VAL A 235 4.58 8.45 -26.38
C VAL A 235 4.86 8.37 -27.89
N ASN A 236 4.17 7.45 -28.57
CA ASN A 236 4.22 7.37 -30.03
C ASN A 236 3.52 8.59 -30.64
N ILE A 237 4.30 9.44 -31.31
CA ILE A 237 3.79 10.54 -32.13
C ILE A 237 3.19 9.90 -33.40
N GLY A 238 1.89 9.62 -33.37
CA GLY A 238 1.11 8.99 -34.46
C GLY A 238 -0.35 9.44 -34.44
N PHE A 239 -1.25 8.71 -35.09
CA PHE A 239 -2.69 8.98 -35.02
C PHE A 239 -3.20 8.76 -33.58
N ASN A 240 -3.47 9.85 -32.87
CA ASN A 240 -3.96 9.84 -31.51
C ASN A 240 -5.42 10.32 -31.50
N GLY A 241 -6.33 9.49 -31.01
CA GLY A 241 -7.74 9.83 -30.77
C GLY A 241 -8.02 9.90 -29.28
N ASN A 242 -8.75 10.91 -28.83
CA ASN A 242 -9.21 11.02 -27.46
C ASN A 242 -10.74 11.08 -27.45
N LEU A 243 -11.38 10.25 -26.62
CA LEU A 243 -12.82 10.25 -26.38
C LEU A 243 -13.04 10.54 -24.89
N ASN A 244 -13.48 11.75 -24.58
CA ASN A 244 -13.87 12.13 -23.22
C ASN A 244 -15.39 12.07 -23.08
N LEU A 245 -15.87 11.26 -22.14
CA LEU A 245 -17.28 11.18 -21.74
C LEU A 245 -17.41 11.78 -20.34
N GLY A 246 -18.11 12.90 -20.22
CA GLY A 246 -18.38 13.57 -18.95
C GLY A 246 -19.87 13.71 -18.73
N LEU A 247 -20.36 13.29 -17.55
CA LEU A 247 -21.72 13.53 -17.09
C LEU A 247 -21.68 14.66 -16.05
N ALA A 248 -22.28 15.81 -16.36
CA ALA A 248 -22.44 16.91 -15.41
C ALA A 248 -23.91 16.99 -15.00
N TYR A 249 -24.18 16.96 -13.69
CA TYR A 249 -25.50 17.18 -13.13
C TYR A 249 -25.43 18.37 -12.17
N GLU A 250 -26.11 19.45 -12.54
CA GLU A 250 -26.20 20.67 -11.74
C GLU A 250 -27.50 20.65 -10.93
N ARG A 251 -27.40 20.90 -9.62
CA ARG A 251 -28.57 20.96 -8.74
C ARG A 251 -28.66 22.37 -8.14
N ASN A 252 -29.55 23.18 -8.69
CA ASN A 252 -29.84 24.50 -8.14
C ASN A 252 -30.75 24.38 -6.92
N PRO A 253 -30.40 25.02 -5.78
CA PRO A 253 -31.35 25.18 -4.67
C PRO A 253 -32.50 26.10 -5.10
N LYS A 254 -33.73 25.70 -4.76
CA LYS A 254 -34.94 26.53 -4.92
C LYS A 254 -35.01 27.62 -3.87
#